data_AF-A0AAV5IGY0-F1
#
_entry.id   AF-A0AAV5IGY0-F1
#
_cell.length_a   1.000
_cell.length_b   1.000
_cell.length_c   1.000
_cell.angle_alpha   90.00
_cell.angle_beta   90.00
_cell.angle_gamma   90.00
#
_symmetry.space_group_name_H-M   'P 1'
#
loop_
_entity.id
_entity.type
_entity.pdbx_description
1 polymer ?
#
loop_
_entity_poly.entity_id
_entity_poly.type
_entity_poly.pdbx_seq_one_letter_code
_entity_poly.pdbx_strand_id
1 'polypeptide(L)'
;MCRFKGKSLSPHTLTLKLILNLLLSCDHTNFSAGYSGVLLFLKGMRFAEGETKISPETVRNLQLKWEFYAGRDITATPAIVDGTLYFPSWNGYVYAVNALDGSLIWNLDLKELGLNASGFVSNVNTMVATATPTIADDLVIIGICGPALVIAVERSSGKLVWSTKLDSHALVVIMMSGTYHKGYFYVGTSSLEEELSIEQCCTFRGSFVKLDARSEPTHPDECIEPDIHSESILALDLDTGKIKWYLQIGGYDVWFCACRNLSTLGCLPGPSLDADFGEAPMMLNVFVNGTKLNIVVAVQKSGFAWALDRDNGTLIWSTVSKLDLNFTKHPSFNLDNSYMYF
;
A
#
# COMPACT_ATOMS: atom_id res chain seq x y z
N MET A 1 -33.94 35.52 6.68
CA MET A 1 -34.52 34.88 7.89
C MET A 1 -34.10 33.42 7.83
N CYS A 2 -33.28 32.81 8.69
CA CYS A 2 -32.48 33.24 9.83
C CYS A 2 -31.15 32.45 9.76
N ARG A 3 -30.06 33.12 10.13
CA ARG A 3 -28.73 32.53 10.39
C ARG A 3 -28.79 31.56 11.56
N PHE A 4 -27.87 30.59 11.62
CA PHE A 4 -27.12 30.29 12.86
C PHE A 4 -25.67 29.91 12.57
N LYS A 5 -24.77 30.47 13.39
CA LYS A 5 -23.30 30.33 13.41
C LYS A 5 -22.91 29.24 14.42
N GLY A 6 -21.84 28.50 14.15
CA GLY A 6 -21.08 27.70 15.12
C GLY A 6 -19.58 27.95 14.95
N LYS A 7 -18.85 28.21 16.04
CA LYS A 7 -17.46 28.69 16.07
C LYS A 7 -16.42 27.55 16.09
N SER A 8 -15.32 27.83 15.39
CA SER A 8 -13.91 27.41 15.57
C SER A 8 -13.53 26.75 16.91
N LEU A 9 -12.82 25.62 16.81
CA LEU A 9 -11.86 25.12 17.81
C LEU A 9 -10.48 24.97 17.15
N SER A 10 -9.44 25.37 17.88
CA SER A 10 -8.04 25.45 17.45
C SER A 10 -7.38 24.08 17.27
N PRO A 11 -6.35 23.97 16.43
CA PRO A 11 -5.60 22.73 16.26
C PRO A 11 -4.63 22.53 17.43
N HIS A 12 -4.75 21.41 18.15
CA HIS A 12 -3.63 20.89 18.90
C HIS A 12 -2.72 20.15 17.92
N THR A 13 -1.54 20.72 17.71
CA THR A 13 -0.44 20.10 16.96
C THR A 13 0.02 18.85 17.70
N LEU A 14 -0.46 17.68 17.27
CA LEU A 14 0.15 16.40 17.60
C LEU A 14 1.35 16.22 16.68
N THR A 15 2.53 16.52 17.19
CA THR A 15 3.78 16.13 16.56
C THR A 15 3.93 14.62 16.74
N LEU A 16 3.41 13.84 15.79
CA LEU A 16 3.68 12.41 15.73
C LEU A 16 5.13 12.25 15.26
N LYS A 17 6.04 11.93 16.18
CA LYS A 17 7.39 11.48 15.83
C LYS A 17 7.25 10.12 15.16
N LEU A 18 7.28 10.12 13.83
CA LEU A 18 7.39 8.89 13.05
C LEU A 18 8.77 8.27 13.35
N ILE A 19 8.80 7.26 14.23
CA ILE A 19 9.96 6.36 14.31
C ILE A 19 9.80 5.36 13.17
N LEU A 20 10.27 5.77 12.00
CA LEU A 20 10.35 4.90 10.84
C LEU A 20 11.58 4.00 11.02
N ASN A 21 11.35 2.75 11.42
CA ASN A 21 12.41 1.74 11.51
C ASN A 21 12.80 1.28 10.10
N LEU A 22 13.49 2.14 9.36
CA LEU A 22 14.32 1.75 8.22
C LEU A 22 15.71 1.45 8.75
N LEU A 23 16.05 0.16 8.84
CA LEU A 23 17.36 -0.29 9.27
C LEU A 23 18.33 -0.11 8.09
N LEU A 24 19.24 0.86 8.20
CA LEU A 24 20.36 1.05 7.26
C LEU A 24 21.67 0.80 7.98
N SER A 25 22.43 -0.17 7.49
CA SER A 25 23.83 -0.39 7.85
C SER A 25 24.74 0.36 6.89
N CYS A 26 25.61 1.19 7.45
CA CYS A 26 26.63 1.95 6.75
C CYS A 26 27.98 1.28 7.00
N ASP A 27 28.60 0.62 6.03
CA ASP A 27 30.05 0.35 6.05
C ASP A 27 30.70 0.82 4.75
N HIS A 28 31.74 1.61 4.91
CA HIS A 28 32.61 2.10 3.85
C HIS A 28 33.50 0.97 3.33
N THR A 29 33.00 0.16 2.40
CA THR A 29 33.79 -0.51 1.35
C THR A 29 32.82 -1.25 0.42
N ASN A 30 32.78 -0.86 -0.86
CA ASN A 30 32.02 -1.48 -1.94
C ASN A 30 30.49 -1.49 -1.78
N PHE A 31 29.86 -0.43 -2.30
CA PHE A 31 28.42 -0.30 -2.47
C PHE A 31 27.87 -1.43 -3.38
N SER A 32 27.24 -2.44 -2.78
CA SER A 32 26.29 -3.32 -3.50
C SER A 32 25.09 -3.77 -2.65
N ALA A 33 24.89 -3.23 -1.45
CA ALA A 33 23.65 -3.40 -0.69
C ALA A 33 22.65 -2.31 -1.09
N GLY A 34 22.34 -2.24 -2.39
CA GLY A 34 21.15 -1.52 -2.82
C GLY A 34 19.94 -2.31 -2.35
N TYR A 35 19.04 -1.69 -1.59
CA TYR A 35 17.66 -2.16 -1.52
C TYR A 35 17.03 -1.95 -2.91
N SER A 36 17.43 -2.77 -3.89
CA SER A 36 16.61 -2.96 -5.07
C SER A 36 15.36 -3.67 -4.55
N GLY A 37 14.33 -2.86 -4.26
CA GLY A 37 13.00 -3.28 -3.83
C GLY A 37 12.27 -4.15 -4.84
N VAL A 38 12.97 -4.87 -5.72
CA VAL A 38 12.35 -5.81 -6.63
C VAL A 38 12.28 -7.19 -5.95
N LEU A 39 13.36 -7.75 -5.38
CA LEU A 39 13.31 -9.13 -4.85
C LEU A 39 12.58 -9.25 -3.49
N LEU A 40 12.70 -8.24 -2.62
CA LEU A 40 12.04 -8.17 -1.31
C LEU A 40 10.53 -7.96 -1.44
N PHE A 41 10.11 -7.11 -2.39
CA PHE A 41 8.70 -6.86 -2.67
C PHE A 41 8.08 -8.01 -3.44
N LEU A 42 8.80 -8.63 -4.39
CA LEU A 42 8.28 -9.79 -5.11
C LEU A 42 7.89 -10.92 -4.18
N LYS A 43 8.61 -11.14 -3.07
CA LYS A 43 8.24 -12.18 -2.08
C LYS A 43 7.36 -11.69 -0.93
N GLY A 44 7.15 -10.39 -0.78
CA GLY A 44 6.32 -9.82 0.29
C GLY A 44 6.84 -10.00 1.73
N MET A 45 8.04 -10.57 1.96
CA MET A 45 8.46 -11.00 3.31
C MET A 45 8.90 -9.87 4.24
N ARG A 46 9.13 -8.65 3.73
CA ARG A 46 9.65 -7.48 4.48
C ARG A 46 10.83 -7.82 5.43
N PHE A 47 11.72 -8.73 5.00
CA PHE A 47 12.84 -9.23 5.81
C PHE A 47 14.19 -8.82 5.22
N ALA A 48 14.98 -8.01 5.94
CA ALA A 48 16.29 -7.55 5.49
C ALA A 48 17.40 -8.58 5.80
N GLU A 49 17.49 -9.64 4.99
CA GLU A 49 18.45 -10.74 5.18
C GLU A 49 19.92 -10.30 5.29
N GLY A 50 20.30 -9.26 4.54
CA GLY A 50 21.67 -8.74 4.53
C GLY A 50 22.02 -7.82 5.70
N GLU A 51 21.05 -7.42 6.52
CA GLU A 51 21.32 -6.52 7.64
C GLU A 51 21.68 -7.28 8.92
N THR A 52 22.82 -6.94 9.51
CA THR A 52 23.41 -7.68 10.65
C THR A 52 23.99 -6.78 11.74
N LYS A 53 24.03 -5.46 11.54
CA LYS A 53 24.60 -4.55 12.55
C LYS A 53 23.64 -4.31 13.70
N ILE A 54 22.35 -4.20 13.39
CA ILE A 54 21.29 -4.02 14.38
C ILE A 54 20.75 -5.39 14.76
N SER A 55 20.99 -5.79 16.00
CA SER A 55 20.64 -7.09 16.58
C SER A 55 20.01 -6.90 17.97
N PRO A 56 19.41 -7.94 18.58
CA PRO A 56 18.91 -7.87 19.95
C PRO A 56 19.95 -7.34 20.97
N GLU A 57 21.24 -7.56 20.73
CA GLU A 57 22.33 -7.12 21.60
C GLU A 57 22.72 -5.64 21.38
N THR A 58 22.61 -5.15 20.14
CA THR A 58 23.08 -3.81 19.76
C THR A 58 21.96 -2.78 19.67
N VAL A 59 20.69 -3.21 19.56
CA VAL A 59 19.51 -2.33 19.39
C VAL A 59 19.40 -1.26 20.48
N ARG A 60 19.85 -1.56 21.70
CA ARG A 60 19.86 -0.63 22.83
C ARG A 60 20.77 0.59 22.63
N ASN A 61 21.69 0.52 21.68
CA ASN A 61 22.62 1.60 21.35
C ASN A 61 22.11 2.47 20.18
N LEU A 62 20.93 2.19 19.63
CA LEU A 62 20.37 2.98 18.53
C LEU A 62 20.15 4.42 18.95
N GLN A 63 20.50 5.33 18.05
CA GLN A 63 20.31 6.76 18.20
C GLN A 63 19.77 7.32 16.89
N LEU A 64 19.01 8.42 17.02
CA LEU A 64 18.56 9.18 15.86
C LEU A 64 19.79 9.68 15.09
N LYS A 65 19.92 9.29 13.82
CA LYS A 65 21.02 9.73 12.96
C LYS A 65 20.72 11.09 12.32
N TRP A 66 19.52 11.26 11.78
CA TRP A 66 19.03 12.49 11.17
C TRP A 66 17.50 12.48 11.16
N GLU A 67 16.90 13.66 10.96
CA GLU A 67 15.45 13.83 10.82
C GLU A 67 15.14 14.73 9.61
N PHE A 68 13.98 14.50 8.97
CA PHE A 68 13.47 15.30 7.87
C PHE A 68 12.02 15.70 8.14
N TYR A 69 11.70 16.99 8.04
CA TYR A 69 10.34 17.50 8.25
C TYR A 69 9.57 17.56 6.93
N ALA A 70 8.68 16.60 6.70
CA ALA A 70 7.87 16.50 5.47
C ALA A 70 6.58 17.33 5.48
N GLY A 71 6.25 17.99 6.61
CA GLY A 71 5.10 18.89 6.74
C GLY A 71 3.74 18.23 7.04
N ARG A 72 3.52 16.99 6.59
CA ARG A 72 2.32 16.18 6.90
C ARG A 72 2.68 14.69 6.97
N ASP A 73 1.68 13.87 7.26
CA ASP A 73 1.78 12.42 7.40
C ASP A 73 2.45 11.75 6.20
N ILE A 74 3.19 10.69 6.50
CA ILE A 74 3.80 9.77 5.55
C ILE A 74 3.27 8.39 5.91
N THR A 75 2.40 7.85 5.05
CA THR A 75 1.84 6.50 5.21
C THR A 75 2.51 5.48 4.30
N ALA A 76 3.19 5.95 3.26
CA ALA A 76 3.95 5.10 2.35
C ALA A 76 5.19 4.53 3.04
N THR A 77 5.58 3.31 2.67
CA THR A 77 6.94 2.83 2.94
C THR A 77 7.90 3.57 1.99
N PRO A 78 8.97 4.23 2.45
CA PRO A 78 9.92 4.84 1.53
C PRO A 78 10.69 3.81 0.70
N ALA A 79 11.07 4.20 -0.51
CA ALA A 79 12.00 3.44 -1.33
C ALA A 79 13.41 4.02 -1.20
N ILE A 80 14.44 3.16 -1.11
CA ILE A 80 15.83 3.61 -1.05
C ILE A 80 16.69 2.90 -2.08
N VAL A 81 17.40 3.68 -2.90
CA VAL A 81 18.34 3.17 -3.90
C VAL A 81 19.49 4.16 -4.07
N ASP A 82 20.71 3.65 -4.20
CA ASP A 82 21.93 4.45 -4.40
C ASP A 82 22.09 5.62 -3.42
N GLY A 83 21.72 5.41 -2.15
CA GLY A 83 21.83 6.44 -1.10
C GLY A 83 20.78 7.54 -1.16
N THR A 84 19.75 7.41 -2.00
CA THR A 84 18.61 8.33 -2.06
C THR A 84 17.34 7.64 -1.58
N LEU A 85 16.60 8.32 -0.70
CA LEU A 85 15.32 7.90 -0.14
C LEU A 85 14.17 8.66 -0.81
N TYR A 86 13.16 7.96 -1.29
CA TYR A 86 12.01 8.49 -2.00
C TYR A 86 10.72 8.19 -1.22
N PHE A 87 9.88 9.20 -1.00
CA PHE A 87 8.59 9.01 -0.33
C PHE A 87 7.62 10.16 -0.63
N PRO A 88 6.31 9.89 -0.75
CA PRO A 88 5.28 10.92 -0.77
C PRO A 88 4.88 11.35 0.64
N SER A 89 4.34 12.56 0.74
CA SER A 89 3.69 13.07 1.95
C SER A 89 2.30 13.59 1.64
N TRP A 90 1.41 13.54 2.63
CA TRP A 90 0.05 14.06 2.55
C TRP A 90 -0.01 15.59 2.41
N ASN A 91 1.14 16.27 2.42
CA ASN A 91 1.24 17.70 2.13
C ASN A 91 1.15 18.01 0.62
N GLY A 92 1.11 16.98 -0.23
CA GLY A 92 1.03 17.10 -1.69
C GLY A 92 2.37 17.05 -2.40
N TYR A 93 3.45 16.70 -1.70
CA TYR A 93 4.77 16.58 -2.30
C TYR A 93 5.25 15.12 -2.35
N VAL A 94 6.04 14.83 -3.37
CA VAL A 94 6.94 13.68 -3.41
C VAL A 94 8.35 14.19 -3.14
N TYR A 95 9.07 13.53 -2.24
CA TYR A 95 10.42 13.92 -1.84
C TYR A 95 11.45 12.88 -2.28
N ALA A 96 12.63 13.38 -2.64
CA ALA A 96 13.87 12.63 -2.63
C ALA A 96 14.85 13.30 -1.66
N VAL A 97 15.37 12.53 -0.72
CA VAL A 97 16.35 13.00 0.28
C VAL A 97 17.55 12.09 0.32
N ASN A 98 18.70 12.64 0.69
CA ASN A 98 19.91 11.87 0.89
C ASN A 98 19.76 11.00 2.14
N ALA A 99 19.95 9.68 1.99
CA ALA A 99 19.75 8.72 3.06
C ALA A 99 20.84 8.79 4.16
N LEU A 100 21.98 9.44 3.88
CA LEU A 100 23.08 9.55 4.84
C LEU A 100 22.83 10.64 5.88
N ASP A 101 22.27 11.77 5.47
CA ASP A 101 22.15 12.98 6.30
C ASP A 101 20.75 13.62 6.29
N GLY A 102 19.80 13.11 5.51
CA GLY A 102 18.44 13.63 5.41
C GLY A 102 18.30 14.90 4.57
N SER A 103 19.35 15.35 3.89
CA SER A 103 19.28 16.57 3.07
C SER A 103 18.36 16.40 1.86
N LEU A 104 17.59 17.45 1.54
CA LEU A 104 16.70 17.45 0.38
C LEU A 104 17.51 17.42 -0.92
N ILE A 105 17.19 16.48 -1.82
CA ILE A 105 17.73 16.42 -3.18
C ILE A 105 16.78 17.11 -4.15
N TRP A 106 15.52 16.67 -4.19
CA TRP A 106 14.46 17.30 -4.96
C TRP A 106 13.09 17.05 -4.30
N ASN A 107 12.11 17.87 -4.64
CA ASN A 107 10.70 17.59 -4.38
C ASN A 107 9.88 17.89 -5.64
N LEU A 108 8.76 17.18 -5.77
CA LEU A 108 7.75 17.42 -6.79
C LEU A 108 6.46 17.86 -6.11
N ASP A 109 5.96 19.05 -6.46
CA ASP A 109 4.62 19.51 -6.06
C ASP A 109 3.59 18.87 -6.97
N LEU A 110 2.74 17.99 -6.43
CA LEU A 110 1.71 17.31 -7.20
C LEU A 110 0.68 18.30 -7.79
N LYS A 111 0.53 19.51 -7.25
CA LYS A 111 -0.38 20.53 -7.81
C LYS A 111 0.10 21.05 -9.16
N GLU A 112 1.41 21.01 -9.43
CA GLU A 112 1.97 21.43 -10.72
C GLU A 112 1.55 20.51 -11.87
N LEU A 113 1.00 19.33 -11.56
CA LEU A 113 0.40 18.41 -12.55
C LEU A 113 -0.95 18.91 -13.09
N GLY A 114 -1.53 19.98 -12.52
CA GLY A 114 -2.75 20.61 -13.04
C GLY A 114 -4.04 19.81 -12.81
N LEU A 115 -4.03 18.87 -11.86
CA LEU A 115 -5.16 18.01 -11.54
C LEU A 115 -5.80 18.39 -10.20
N ASN A 116 -7.12 18.28 -10.13
CA ASN A 116 -7.88 18.51 -8.91
C ASN A 116 -7.88 17.24 -8.05
N ALA A 117 -7.65 17.40 -6.74
CA ALA A 117 -7.78 16.30 -5.78
C ALA A 117 -9.22 15.74 -5.80
N SER A 118 -9.36 14.42 -5.73
CA SER A 118 -10.69 13.77 -5.63
C SER A 118 -11.28 13.80 -4.21
N GLY A 119 -10.53 14.28 -3.22
CA GLY A 119 -11.04 14.57 -1.87
C GLY A 119 -11.11 13.37 -0.91
N PHE A 120 -10.31 12.33 -1.13
CA PHE A 120 -10.27 11.12 -0.28
C PHE A 120 -9.97 11.42 1.20
N VAL A 121 -8.90 12.16 1.47
CA VAL A 121 -8.49 12.39 2.86
C VAL A 121 -9.23 13.62 3.40
N SER A 122 -10.10 13.39 4.39
CA SER A 122 -10.78 14.48 5.09
C SER A 122 -9.78 15.54 5.58
N ASN A 123 -10.06 16.82 5.32
CA ASN A 123 -9.18 17.97 5.61
C ASN A 123 -7.88 18.05 4.79
N VAL A 124 -7.73 17.26 3.72
CA VAL A 124 -6.63 17.37 2.77
C VAL A 124 -7.18 17.76 1.40
N ASN A 125 -7.06 19.04 1.06
CA ASN A 125 -7.55 19.59 -0.20
C ASN A 125 -6.50 19.52 -1.33
N THR A 126 -5.51 18.64 -1.21
CA THR A 126 -4.44 18.49 -2.19
C THR A 126 -4.38 17.04 -2.68
N MET A 127 -3.83 16.86 -3.88
CA MET A 127 -3.54 15.54 -4.42
C MET A 127 -2.48 14.89 -3.54
N VAL A 128 -2.69 13.62 -3.17
CA VAL A 128 -1.79 12.87 -2.30
C VAL A 128 -1.41 11.54 -2.94
N ALA A 129 -0.20 11.09 -2.67
CA ALA A 129 0.23 9.74 -2.92
C ALA A 129 0.41 9.02 -1.58
N THR A 130 -0.18 7.84 -1.48
CA THR A 130 -0.07 6.96 -0.30
C THR A 130 0.69 5.68 -0.64
N ALA A 131 0.83 5.38 -1.94
CA ALA A 131 1.56 4.24 -2.46
C ALA A 131 3.08 4.38 -2.25
N THR A 132 3.73 3.27 -1.96
CA THR A 132 5.20 3.17 -1.93
C THR A 132 5.76 3.47 -3.32
N PRO A 133 6.73 4.39 -3.46
CA PRO A 133 7.38 4.63 -4.75
C PRO A 133 8.07 3.38 -5.26
N THR A 134 7.89 3.09 -6.55
CA THR A 134 8.54 1.97 -7.23
C THR A 134 9.75 2.46 -8.01
N ILE A 135 10.91 1.84 -7.77
CA ILE A 135 12.13 2.14 -8.53
C ILE A 135 12.15 1.29 -9.80
N ALA A 136 12.18 1.95 -10.94
CA ALA A 136 12.28 1.34 -12.27
C ALA A 136 13.47 1.97 -13.01
N ASP A 137 14.65 1.38 -12.85
CA ASP A 137 15.93 1.89 -13.39
C ASP A 137 16.22 3.35 -12.97
N ASP A 138 16.07 4.28 -13.91
CA ASP A 138 16.25 5.73 -13.79
C ASP A 138 14.95 6.47 -13.43
N LEU A 139 13.86 5.75 -13.20
CA LEU A 139 12.55 6.29 -12.88
C LEU A 139 12.11 5.95 -11.45
N VAL A 140 11.30 6.85 -10.90
CA VAL A 140 10.48 6.62 -9.71
C VAL A 140 9.02 6.68 -10.15
N ILE A 141 8.30 5.57 -10.00
CA ILE A 141 6.89 5.42 -10.41
C ILE A 141 6.01 5.42 -9.16
N ILE A 142 4.95 6.24 -9.16
CA ILE A 142 4.10 6.46 -7.98
C ILE A 142 2.63 6.47 -8.40
N GLY A 143 1.82 5.71 -7.66
CA GLY A 143 0.37 5.78 -7.73
C GLY A 143 -0.15 6.94 -6.87
N ILE A 144 -0.99 7.78 -7.47
CA ILE A 144 -1.66 8.89 -6.81
C ILE A 144 -3.04 8.42 -6.37
N CYS A 145 -3.34 8.67 -5.09
CA CYS A 145 -4.59 8.24 -4.49
C CYS A 145 -5.81 8.88 -5.16
N GLY A 146 -5.73 10.12 -5.65
CA GLY A 146 -6.92 10.80 -6.14
C GLY A 146 -6.62 12.08 -6.91
N PRO A 147 -6.85 12.13 -8.25
CA PRO A 147 -7.44 11.12 -9.13
C PRO A 147 -6.56 9.86 -9.30
N ALA A 148 -7.13 8.76 -9.81
CA ALA A 148 -6.43 7.51 -10.14
C ALA A 148 -5.39 7.70 -11.26
N LEU A 149 -4.25 8.27 -10.88
CA LEU A 149 -3.16 8.67 -11.75
C LEU A 149 -1.89 7.92 -11.35
N VAL A 150 -1.18 7.39 -12.33
CA VAL A 150 0.21 6.93 -12.15
C VAL A 150 1.13 7.96 -12.77
N ILE A 151 2.19 8.32 -12.06
CA ILE A 151 3.24 9.20 -12.58
C ILE A 151 4.57 8.46 -12.60
N ALA A 152 5.43 8.79 -13.57
CA ALA A 152 6.84 8.50 -13.50
C ALA A 152 7.66 9.77 -13.56
N VAL A 153 8.67 9.84 -12.70
CA VAL A 153 9.59 10.96 -12.61
C VAL A 153 11.03 10.47 -12.73
N GLU A 154 11.89 11.31 -13.28
CA GLU A 154 13.33 11.05 -13.31
C GLU A 154 13.87 10.95 -11.86
N ARG A 155 14.60 9.88 -11.58
CA ARG A 155 15.16 9.61 -10.25
C ARG A 155 16.16 10.67 -9.78
N SER A 156 16.87 11.30 -10.71
CA SER A 156 17.90 12.32 -10.45
C SER A 156 17.34 13.71 -10.20
N SER A 157 16.19 14.07 -10.79
CA SER A 157 15.71 15.45 -10.84
C SER A 157 14.28 15.64 -10.30
N GLY A 158 13.49 14.56 -10.20
CA GLY A 158 12.06 14.64 -9.89
C GLY A 158 11.20 15.16 -11.04
N LYS A 159 11.80 15.39 -12.22
CA LYS A 159 11.08 15.89 -13.40
C LYS A 159 10.12 14.81 -13.90
N LEU A 160 8.88 15.21 -14.16
CA LEU A 160 7.86 14.35 -14.77
C LEU A 160 8.33 13.85 -16.15
N VAL A 161 8.27 12.53 -16.34
CA VAL A 161 8.53 11.87 -17.62
C VAL A 161 7.22 11.56 -18.32
N TRP A 162 6.28 10.94 -17.60
CA TRP A 162 4.93 10.65 -18.10
C TRP A 162 3.94 10.57 -16.95
N SER A 163 2.65 10.67 -17.28
CA SER A 163 1.53 10.48 -16.36
C SER A 163 0.35 9.81 -17.07
N THR A 164 -0.29 8.85 -16.41
CA THR A 164 -1.41 8.08 -16.98
C THR A 164 -2.56 8.01 -16.01
N LYS A 165 -3.73 8.46 -16.45
CA LYS A 165 -4.98 8.29 -15.69
C LYS A 165 -5.55 6.91 -16.00
N LEU A 166 -5.71 6.08 -14.98
CA LEU A 166 -6.14 4.68 -15.15
C LEU A 166 -7.64 4.53 -15.31
N ASP A 167 -8.43 5.43 -14.71
CA ASP A 167 -9.89 5.39 -14.79
C ASP A 167 -10.47 6.81 -14.75
N SER A 168 -11.55 7.03 -15.49
CA SER A 168 -12.27 8.30 -15.55
C SER A 168 -13.28 8.51 -14.41
N HIS A 169 -13.70 7.44 -13.75
CA HIS A 169 -14.70 7.45 -12.69
C HIS A 169 -14.23 8.29 -11.49
N ALA A 170 -15.12 9.14 -10.97
CA ALA A 170 -14.74 10.25 -10.08
C ALA A 170 -14.20 9.81 -8.71
N LEU A 171 -14.61 8.62 -8.25
CA LEU A 171 -14.25 8.07 -6.95
C LEU A 171 -13.14 7.02 -7.01
N VAL A 172 -12.50 6.82 -8.16
CA VAL A 172 -11.41 5.84 -8.29
C VAL A 172 -10.16 6.36 -7.63
N VAL A 173 -9.50 5.47 -6.90
CA VAL A 173 -8.28 5.73 -6.15
C VAL A 173 -7.22 4.67 -6.42
N ILE A 174 -5.95 5.05 -6.24
CA ILE A 174 -4.81 4.13 -6.26
C ILE A 174 -4.15 4.16 -4.89
N MET A 175 -4.43 3.12 -4.09
CA MET A 175 -3.79 2.90 -2.78
C MET A 175 -2.68 1.86 -2.86
N MET A 176 -2.77 0.95 -3.83
CA MET A 176 -1.82 -0.13 -3.98
C MET A 176 -0.43 0.43 -4.31
N SER A 177 0.59 -0.10 -3.63
CA SER A 177 1.98 0.07 -4.04
C SER A 177 2.24 -0.79 -5.28
N GLY A 178 2.58 -0.16 -6.40
CA GLY A 178 2.80 -0.90 -7.64
C GLY A 178 4.08 -1.74 -7.60
N THR A 179 4.21 -2.63 -8.58
CA THR A 179 5.37 -3.51 -8.73
C THR A 179 5.97 -3.32 -10.12
N TYR A 180 7.29 -3.20 -10.21
CA TYR A 180 8.00 -3.15 -11.49
C TYR A 180 8.66 -4.49 -11.81
N HIS A 181 8.44 -4.99 -13.02
CA HIS A 181 9.07 -6.21 -13.54
C HIS A 181 9.31 -6.10 -15.04
N LYS A 182 10.58 -6.28 -15.45
CA LYS A 182 11.01 -6.34 -16.87
C LYS A 182 10.42 -5.23 -17.76
N GLY A 183 10.51 -3.97 -17.34
CA GLY A 183 9.99 -2.85 -18.11
C GLY A 183 8.52 -2.53 -17.90
N TYR A 184 7.78 -3.35 -17.14
CA TYR A 184 6.36 -3.12 -16.88
C TYR A 184 6.08 -2.78 -15.42
N PHE A 185 5.14 -1.87 -15.20
CA PHE A 185 4.61 -1.49 -13.90
C PHE A 185 3.19 -2.03 -13.73
N TYR A 186 2.93 -2.68 -12.60
CA TYR A 186 1.66 -3.33 -12.30
C TYR A 186 1.03 -2.69 -11.08
N VAL A 187 -0.24 -2.30 -11.18
CA VAL A 187 -0.96 -1.64 -10.09
C VAL A 187 -2.47 -1.89 -10.17
N GLY A 188 -3.11 -1.98 -9.01
CA GLY A 188 -4.57 -2.09 -8.90
C GLY A 188 -5.24 -0.73 -8.69
N THR A 189 -6.51 -0.65 -9.08
CA THR A 189 -7.42 0.46 -8.81
C THR A 189 -8.53 0.02 -7.86
N SER A 190 -8.97 0.93 -6.99
CA SER A 190 -10.13 0.75 -6.12
C SER A 190 -11.01 1.99 -6.15
N SER A 191 -12.16 1.99 -5.46
CA SER A 191 -13.09 3.11 -5.47
C SER A 191 -13.68 3.39 -4.10
N LEU A 192 -14.08 4.64 -3.89
CA LEU A 192 -14.79 5.12 -2.70
C LEU A 192 -16.31 5.06 -2.84
N GLU A 193 -16.83 4.37 -3.86
CA GLU A 193 -18.28 4.18 -4.00
C GLU A 193 -18.91 3.51 -2.76
N GLU A 194 -18.12 2.83 -1.93
CA GLU A 194 -18.54 2.32 -0.62
C GLU A 194 -19.10 3.38 0.35
N GLU A 195 -18.72 4.65 0.16
CA GLU A 195 -19.21 5.78 0.97
C GLU A 195 -20.52 6.37 0.43
N LEU A 196 -20.98 5.96 -0.76
CA LEU A 196 -22.20 6.45 -1.38
C LEU A 196 -23.45 5.77 -0.80
N SER A 197 -24.62 6.36 -1.07
CA SER A 197 -25.89 5.69 -0.79
C SER A 197 -26.08 4.48 -1.71
N ILE A 198 -26.91 3.53 -1.29
CA ILE A 198 -27.21 2.31 -2.06
C ILE A 198 -27.77 2.65 -3.45
N GLU A 199 -28.51 3.76 -3.59
CA GLU A 199 -29.08 4.20 -4.87
C GLU A 199 -28.04 4.83 -5.82
N GLN A 200 -26.95 5.35 -5.27
CA GLN A 200 -25.86 5.99 -6.02
C GLN A 200 -24.73 5.00 -6.35
N CYS A 201 -24.60 3.94 -5.56
CA CYS A 201 -23.65 2.86 -5.75
C CYS A 201 -24.27 1.70 -6.55
N CYS A 202 -23.52 0.81 -7.19
CA CYS A 202 -22.09 0.86 -7.48
C CYS A 202 -21.91 0.68 -8.98
N THR A 203 -21.11 1.53 -9.60
CA THR A 203 -20.86 1.53 -11.04
C THR A 203 -19.41 1.22 -11.39
N PHE A 204 -18.50 1.31 -10.42
CA PHE A 204 -17.10 0.98 -10.57
C PHE A 204 -16.83 -0.51 -10.36
N ARG A 205 -15.82 -1.02 -11.08
CA ARG A 205 -15.21 -2.33 -10.83
C ARG A 205 -13.71 -2.14 -10.72
N GLY A 206 -13.11 -2.68 -9.67
CA GLY A 206 -11.65 -2.68 -9.50
C GLY A 206 -10.96 -3.32 -10.70
N SER A 207 -9.81 -2.77 -11.07
CA SER A 207 -9.00 -3.28 -12.18
C SER A 207 -7.55 -3.49 -11.75
N PHE A 208 -6.87 -4.43 -12.40
CA PHE A 208 -5.42 -4.60 -12.28
C PHE A 208 -4.79 -4.29 -13.64
N VAL A 209 -3.88 -3.33 -13.65
CA VAL A 209 -3.37 -2.73 -14.89
C VAL A 209 -1.89 -3.01 -15.04
N LYS A 210 -1.48 -3.34 -16.27
CA LYS A 210 -0.08 -3.43 -16.71
C LYS A 210 0.24 -2.19 -17.55
N LEU A 211 1.27 -1.44 -17.16
CA LEU A 211 1.76 -0.27 -17.90
C LEU A 211 3.18 -0.52 -18.37
N ASP A 212 3.52 -0.11 -19.59
CA ASP A 212 4.93 0.04 -19.98
C ASP A 212 5.53 1.21 -19.19
N ALA A 213 6.64 0.97 -18.50
CA ALA A 213 7.26 1.96 -17.62
C ALA A 213 8.00 3.07 -18.38
N ARG A 214 8.32 2.90 -19.67
CA ARG A 214 9.16 3.81 -20.45
C ARG A 214 8.42 4.53 -21.58
N SER A 215 7.32 3.98 -22.08
CA SER A 215 6.45 4.70 -23.01
C SER A 215 5.25 5.28 -22.27
N GLU A 216 4.79 6.47 -22.65
CA GLU A 216 3.49 6.98 -22.22
C GLU A 216 2.41 5.97 -22.64
N PRO A 217 1.78 5.27 -21.67
CA PRO A 217 0.72 4.31 -21.97
C PRO A 217 -0.44 5.05 -22.64
N THR A 218 -0.71 4.73 -23.90
CA THR A 218 -1.80 5.38 -24.66
C THR A 218 -3.18 4.95 -24.17
N HIS A 219 -3.27 3.75 -23.59
CA HIS A 219 -4.45 3.18 -22.94
C HIS A 219 -3.98 2.23 -21.81
N PRO A 220 -4.69 2.12 -20.68
CA PRO A 220 -4.42 1.05 -19.72
C PRO A 220 -4.74 -0.31 -20.36
N ASP A 221 -3.80 -1.25 -20.33
CA ASP A 221 -4.11 -2.66 -20.61
C ASP A 221 -4.88 -3.19 -19.39
N GLU A 222 -6.21 -3.07 -19.44
CA GLU A 222 -7.08 -3.60 -18.40
C GLU A 222 -7.10 -5.12 -18.51
N CYS A 223 -6.56 -5.81 -17.50
CA CYS A 223 -6.72 -7.26 -17.38
C CYS A 223 -8.17 -7.57 -16.95
N ILE A 224 -9.12 -7.50 -17.89
CA ILE A 224 -10.53 -7.84 -17.65
C ILE A 224 -10.77 -9.28 -18.08
N GLU A 225 -10.96 -10.17 -17.11
CA GLU A 225 -11.52 -11.49 -17.34
C GLU A 225 -13.07 -11.46 -17.24
N PRO A 226 -13.78 -12.43 -17.85
CA PRO A 226 -15.25 -12.49 -17.81
C PRO A 226 -15.80 -12.72 -16.40
N ASP A 227 -15.00 -13.37 -15.53
CA ASP A 227 -15.38 -13.77 -14.19
C ASP A 227 -14.83 -12.79 -13.14
N ILE A 228 -15.67 -12.46 -12.15
CA ILE A 228 -15.29 -11.60 -11.02
C ILE A 228 -14.54 -12.46 -9.99
N HIS A 229 -13.25 -12.16 -9.78
CA HIS A 229 -12.39 -12.85 -8.81
C HIS A 229 -12.32 -12.11 -7.46
N SER A 230 -13.47 -11.74 -6.90
CA SER A 230 -13.52 -11.15 -5.55
C SER A 230 -13.10 -12.20 -4.50
N GLU A 231 -12.57 -11.75 -3.35
CA GLU A 231 -12.15 -12.62 -2.26
C GLU A 231 -11.27 -13.80 -2.71
N SER A 232 -10.35 -13.53 -3.61
CA SER A 232 -9.53 -14.54 -4.26
C SER A 232 -8.05 -14.24 -4.16
N ILE A 233 -7.25 -15.30 -4.06
CA ILE A 233 -5.82 -15.24 -4.33
C ILE A 233 -5.61 -15.75 -5.75
N LEU A 234 -4.88 -15.01 -6.57
CA LEU A 234 -4.61 -15.37 -7.95
C LEU A 234 -3.14 -15.23 -8.31
N ALA A 235 -2.71 -16.01 -9.30
CA ALA A 235 -1.40 -15.90 -9.91
C ALA A 235 -1.53 -15.51 -11.37
N LEU A 236 -0.74 -14.52 -11.79
CA LEU A 236 -0.69 -14.03 -13.16
C LEU A 236 0.61 -14.46 -13.85
N ASP A 237 0.51 -14.72 -15.14
CA ASP A 237 1.65 -14.74 -16.03
C ASP A 237 2.07 -13.29 -16.34
N LEU A 238 3.26 -12.86 -15.89
CA LEU A 238 3.66 -11.45 -16.03
C LEU A 238 3.93 -11.03 -17.48
N ASP A 239 4.32 -11.98 -18.33
CA ASP A 239 4.59 -11.70 -19.74
C ASP A 239 3.27 -11.49 -20.50
N THR A 240 2.29 -12.38 -20.32
CA THR A 240 1.01 -12.35 -21.07
C THR A 240 -0.16 -11.66 -20.35
N GLY A 241 -0.08 -11.44 -19.04
CA GLY A 241 -1.15 -10.90 -18.20
C GLY A 241 -2.24 -11.91 -17.80
N LYS A 242 -2.19 -13.16 -18.29
CA LYS A 242 -3.24 -14.17 -18.06
C LYS A 242 -3.16 -14.79 -16.67
N ILE A 243 -4.31 -15.12 -16.09
CA ILE A 243 -4.39 -15.89 -14.85
C ILE A 243 -3.88 -17.33 -15.08
N LYS A 244 -2.92 -17.78 -14.28
CA LYS A 244 -2.44 -19.16 -14.23
C LYS A 244 -3.32 -20.04 -13.34
N TRP A 245 -3.69 -19.50 -12.18
CA TRP A 245 -4.63 -20.12 -11.25
C TRP A 245 -5.23 -19.03 -10.36
N TYR A 246 -6.41 -19.31 -9.81
CA TYR A 246 -7.02 -18.51 -8.75
C TYR A 246 -7.76 -19.45 -7.79
N LEU A 247 -7.88 -19.03 -6.53
CA LEU A 247 -8.72 -19.70 -5.54
C LEU A 247 -9.53 -18.64 -4.80
N GLN A 248 -10.85 -18.70 -4.94
CA GLN A 248 -11.78 -17.89 -4.17
C GLN A 248 -12.01 -18.53 -2.80
N ILE A 249 -11.84 -17.75 -1.73
CA ILE A 249 -11.88 -18.23 -0.35
C ILE A 249 -12.69 -17.24 0.51
N GLY A 250 -13.42 -17.73 1.51
CA GLY A 250 -14.15 -16.85 2.44
C GLY A 250 -15.56 -16.46 1.98
N GLY A 251 -15.95 -16.81 0.76
CA GLY A 251 -17.29 -16.53 0.22
C GLY A 251 -17.37 -15.12 -0.39
N TYR A 252 -18.55 -14.50 -0.34
CA TYR A 252 -18.72 -13.11 -0.77
C TYR A 252 -18.47 -12.18 0.40
N ASP A 253 -17.57 -11.23 0.21
CA ASP A 253 -17.54 -10.02 1.04
C ASP A 253 -18.77 -9.17 0.69
N VAL A 254 -19.58 -8.87 1.70
CA VAL A 254 -20.80 -8.06 1.60
C VAL A 254 -20.70 -6.83 2.51
N TRP A 255 -19.49 -6.33 2.72
CA TRP A 255 -19.23 -5.11 3.47
C TRP A 255 -19.50 -3.85 2.63
N PHE A 256 -20.30 -2.95 3.20
CA PHE A 256 -20.65 -1.67 2.59
C PHE A 256 -20.99 -0.65 3.68
N CYS A 257 -20.43 0.57 3.63
CA CYS A 257 -20.63 1.55 4.72
C CYS A 257 -22.11 1.88 4.95
N ALA A 258 -22.95 1.95 3.90
CA ALA A 258 -24.37 2.22 4.05
C ALA A 258 -25.15 1.07 4.74
N CYS A 259 -24.58 -0.14 4.79
CA CYS A 259 -25.16 -1.32 5.45
C CYS A 259 -24.63 -1.58 6.87
N ARG A 260 -23.95 -0.60 7.50
CA ARG A 260 -23.61 -0.68 8.95
C ARG A 260 -24.83 -0.91 9.84
N ASN A 261 -26.00 -0.43 9.43
CA ASN A 261 -27.28 -0.78 10.04
C ASN A 261 -27.99 -1.81 9.16
N LEU A 262 -28.02 -3.06 9.61
CA LEU A 262 -28.65 -4.18 8.88
C LEU A 262 -30.17 -4.02 8.70
N SER A 263 -30.80 -3.05 9.37
CA SER A 263 -32.21 -2.69 9.16
C SER A 263 -32.43 -1.76 7.96
N THR A 264 -31.38 -1.26 7.32
CA THR A 264 -31.48 -0.41 6.13
C THR A 264 -32.04 -1.21 4.95
N LEU A 265 -33.06 -0.66 4.29
CA LEU A 265 -33.70 -1.29 3.12
C LEU A 265 -32.70 -1.47 1.98
N GLY A 266 -32.57 -2.68 1.44
CA GLY A 266 -31.61 -3.03 0.38
C GLY A 266 -30.35 -3.76 0.86
N CYS A 267 -30.10 -3.79 2.18
CA CYS A 267 -29.01 -4.59 2.75
C CYS A 267 -29.43 -6.06 2.93
N LEU A 268 -28.50 -6.99 2.67
CA LEU A 268 -28.73 -8.41 2.87
C LEU A 268 -28.79 -8.74 4.39
N PRO A 269 -29.71 -9.62 4.83
CA PRO A 269 -29.77 -10.06 6.21
C PRO A 269 -28.59 -11.00 6.52
N GLY A 270 -27.65 -10.53 7.32
CA GLY A 270 -26.48 -11.30 7.78
C GLY A 270 -25.43 -10.41 8.41
N PRO A 271 -24.42 -10.95 9.11
CA PRO A 271 -23.28 -10.15 9.51
C PRO A 271 -22.56 -9.66 8.23
N SER A 272 -22.46 -8.34 8.09
CA SER A 272 -21.63 -7.70 7.06
C SER A 272 -20.18 -7.81 7.52
N LEU A 273 -19.57 -8.97 7.27
CA LEU A 273 -18.19 -9.25 7.67
C LEU A 273 -17.26 -8.60 6.63
N ASP A 274 -16.46 -7.62 7.06
CA ASP A 274 -15.34 -7.06 6.31
C ASP A 274 -14.25 -8.13 6.22
N ALA A 275 -14.10 -8.72 5.04
CA ALA A 275 -13.30 -9.92 4.83
C ALA A 275 -12.32 -9.79 3.67
N ASP A 276 -12.13 -8.64 3.07
CA ASP A 276 -11.11 -8.43 2.05
C ASP A 276 -9.67 -8.78 2.52
N PHE A 277 -8.81 -9.01 1.53
CA PHE A 277 -7.37 -9.15 1.73
C PHE A 277 -6.70 -7.78 1.73
N GLY A 278 -6.40 -7.26 2.93
CA GLY A 278 -5.72 -5.98 3.09
C GLY A 278 -4.19 -6.02 2.95
N GLU A 279 -3.57 -7.21 2.99
CA GLU A 279 -2.11 -7.38 2.91
C GLU A 279 -1.71 -8.18 1.67
N ALA A 280 -0.56 -7.83 1.09
CA ALA A 280 -0.01 -8.56 -0.03
C ALA A 280 0.39 -9.99 0.36
N PRO A 281 0.20 -10.99 -0.54
CA PRO A 281 0.62 -12.36 -0.26
C PRO A 281 2.13 -12.48 -0.04
N MET A 282 2.53 -13.23 0.98
CA MET A 282 3.91 -13.58 1.26
C MET A 282 4.28 -14.91 0.57
N MET A 283 5.39 -14.93 -0.16
CA MET A 283 5.93 -16.16 -0.73
C MET A 283 7.02 -16.75 0.16
N LEU A 284 6.79 -17.97 0.65
CA LEU A 284 7.65 -18.65 1.60
C LEU A 284 8.12 -20.01 1.08
N ASN A 285 9.32 -20.41 1.49
CA ASN A 285 9.80 -21.77 1.35
C ASN A 285 9.77 -22.42 2.72
N VAL A 286 8.94 -23.44 2.91
CA VAL A 286 8.79 -24.16 4.19
C VAL A 286 9.19 -25.62 4.04
N PHE A 287 9.58 -26.25 5.14
CA PHE A 287 9.85 -27.68 5.17
C PHE A 287 8.82 -28.38 6.04
N VAL A 288 8.08 -29.32 5.46
CA VAL A 288 7.09 -30.15 6.17
C VAL A 288 7.52 -31.60 6.03
N ASN A 289 7.81 -32.25 7.17
CA ASN A 289 8.33 -33.63 7.22
C ASN A 289 9.54 -33.86 6.29
N GLY A 290 10.45 -32.89 6.23
CA GLY A 290 11.65 -32.94 5.37
C GLY A 290 11.41 -32.63 3.89
N THR A 291 10.16 -32.43 3.47
CA THR A 291 9.82 -32.02 2.09
C THR A 291 9.74 -30.51 2.00
N LYS A 292 10.46 -29.92 1.03
CA LYS A 292 10.38 -28.49 0.74
C LYS A 292 9.08 -28.18 0.01
N LEU A 293 8.30 -27.24 0.52
CA LEU A 293 7.10 -26.69 -0.10
C LEU A 293 7.31 -25.20 -0.37
N ASN A 294 6.91 -24.74 -1.55
CA ASN A 294 6.87 -23.31 -1.87
C ASN A 294 5.42 -22.86 -1.76
N ILE A 295 5.15 -21.96 -0.81
CA ILE A 295 3.80 -21.59 -0.44
C ILE A 295 3.57 -20.09 -0.61
N VAL A 296 2.33 -19.72 -0.83
CA VAL A 296 1.82 -18.35 -0.72
C VAL A 296 0.98 -18.27 0.55
N VAL A 297 1.24 -17.29 1.40
CA VAL A 297 0.46 -17.03 2.61
C VAL A 297 -0.17 -15.66 2.53
N ALA A 298 -1.48 -15.58 2.77
CA ALA A 298 -2.19 -14.31 2.86
C ALA A 298 -3.10 -14.31 4.10
N VAL A 299 -3.28 -13.14 4.70
CA VAL A 299 -4.13 -12.96 5.88
C VAL A 299 -5.29 -12.06 5.49
N GLN A 300 -6.47 -12.45 5.95
CA GLN A 300 -7.75 -11.84 5.61
C GLN A 300 -8.27 -11.04 6.81
N LYS A 301 -8.98 -9.92 6.59
CA LYS A 301 -9.54 -9.11 7.70
C LYS A 301 -10.50 -9.88 8.61
N SER A 302 -11.10 -10.96 8.10
CA SER A 302 -11.87 -11.95 8.86
C SER A 302 -11.08 -12.67 9.96
N GLY A 303 -9.76 -12.49 10.01
CA GLY A 303 -8.85 -13.12 10.97
C GLY A 303 -8.27 -14.45 10.50
N PHE A 304 -8.62 -14.91 9.29
CA PHE A 304 -8.05 -16.12 8.72
C PHE A 304 -6.67 -15.86 8.10
N ALA A 305 -5.76 -16.79 8.33
CA ALA A 305 -4.53 -16.94 7.57
C ALA A 305 -4.66 -18.17 6.67
N TRP A 306 -4.33 -17.99 5.40
CA TRP A 306 -4.46 -18.99 4.33
C TRP A 306 -3.08 -19.30 3.77
N ALA A 307 -2.76 -20.58 3.58
CA ALA A 307 -1.55 -21.01 2.90
C ALA A 307 -1.89 -21.91 1.71
N LEU A 308 -1.41 -21.52 0.53
CA LEU A 308 -1.66 -22.18 -0.73
C LEU A 308 -0.32 -22.64 -1.34
N ASP A 309 -0.36 -23.70 -2.14
CA ASP A 309 0.76 -24.03 -3.02
C ASP A 309 0.93 -22.90 -4.05
N ARG A 310 2.15 -22.37 -4.15
CA ARG A 310 2.43 -21.21 -5.01
C ARG A 310 2.19 -21.51 -6.50
N ASP A 311 2.45 -22.73 -6.93
CA ASP A 311 2.54 -23.05 -8.35
C ASP A 311 1.18 -23.46 -8.94
N ASN A 312 0.26 -23.96 -8.10
CA ASN A 312 -1.08 -24.40 -8.54
C ASN A 312 -2.27 -23.87 -7.73
N GLY A 313 -2.05 -23.16 -6.62
CA GLY A 313 -3.12 -22.56 -5.81
C GLY A 313 -3.87 -23.54 -4.89
N THR A 314 -3.43 -24.79 -4.77
CA THR A 314 -4.06 -25.77 -3.87
C THR A 314 -3.94 -25.31 -2.42
N LEU A 315 -5.04 -25.29 -1.67
CA LEU A 315 -5.02 -24.99 -0.24
C LEU A 315 -4.20 -26.04 0.52
N ILE A 316 -3.16 -25.61 1.22
CA ILE A 316 -2.31 -26.46 2.06
C ILE A 316 -2.86 -26.47 3.49
N TRP A 317 -3.11 -25.28 4.05
CA TRP A 317 -3.73 -25.14 5.37
C TRP A 317 -4.42 -23.79 5.50
N SER A 318 -5.33 -23.71 6.46
CA SER A 318 -5.89 -22.44 6.94
C SER A 318 -5.99 -22.47 8.46
N THR A 319 -5.91 -21.29 9.08
CA THR A 319 -6.11 -21.14 10.51
C THR A 319 -6.75 -19.80 10.82
N VAL A 320 -7.48 -19.70 11.93
CA VAL A 320 -8.00 -18.43 12.43
C VAL A 320 -7.05 -17.92 13.51
N SER A 321 -6.63 -16.68 13.39
CA SER A 321 -5.97 -15.98 14.48
C SER A 321 -6.98 -15.81 15.63
N LYS A 322 -6.92 -16.71 16.61
CA LYS A 322 -7.65 -16.54 17.86
C LYS A 322 -6.90 -15.49 18.67
N LEU A 323 -7.45 -14.28 18.75
CA LEU A 323 -7.06 -13.36 19.79
C LEU A 323 -7.51 -13.95 21.14
N ASP A 324 -6.59 -14.57 21.87
CA ASP A 324 -6.80 -14.83 23.30
C ASP A 324 -6.81 -13.47 24.02
N LEU A 325 -7.99 -12.88 24.17
CA LEU A 325 -8.21 -11.59 24.86
C LEU A 325 -7.97 -11.65 26.39
N ASN A 326 -7.30 -12.69 26.90
CA ASN A 326 -6.93 -12.81 28.32
C ASN A 326 -5.67 -12.02 28.68
N PHE A 327 -5.58 -10.75 28.28
CA PHE A 327 -4.65 -9.79 28.86
C PHE A 327 -5.18 -9.26 30.21
N THR A 328 -5.34 -10.16 31.18
CA THR A 328 -5.65 -9.80 32.58
C THR A 328 -4.64 -10.45 33.52
N LYS A 329 -3.39 -9.97 33.49
CA LYS A 329 -2.40 -9.97 34.60
C LYS A 329 -1.10 -9.24 34.20
N HIS A 330 -1.15 -7.91 34.28
CA HIS A 330 -0.13 -6.88 34.66
C HIS A 330 1.39 -7.15 34.63
N PRO A 331 2.26 -6.11 34.44
CA PRO A 331 2.12 -4.76 34.99
C PRO A 331 2.08 -3.62 33.95
N SER A 332 1.16 -2.68 34.24
CA SER A 332 1.08 -1.29 33.79
C SER A 332 2.00 -0.86 32.63
N PHE A 333 1.53 -1.05 31.41
CA PHE A 333 1.81 -0.12 30.33
C PHE A 333 0.62 0.84 30.23
N ASN A 334 0.88 2.10 30.54
CA ASN A 334 -0.10 3.16 30.42
C ASN A 334 -0.25 3.48 28.91
N LEU A 335 -1.18 2.80 28.26
CA LEU A 335 -1.59 3.10 26.89
C LEU A 335 -2.68 4.16 26.96
N ASP A 336 -2.28 5.43 26.95
CA ASP A 336 -3.20 6.51 26.60
C ASP A 336 -3.58 6.34 25.12
N ASN A 337 -4.82 5.92 24.91
CA ASN A 337 -5.62 5.96 23.68
C ASN A 337 -4.84 6.22 22.38
N SER A 338 -4.38 5.15 21.74
CA SER A 338 -4.02 5.18 20.32
C SER A 338 -4.62 3.94 19.66
N TYR A 339 -5.71 4.18 18.91
CA TYR A 339 -6.33 3.17 18.07
C TYR A 339 -5.36 2.78 16.95
N MET A 340 -5.16 1.47 16.77
CA MET A 340 -4.46 0.90 15.63
C MET A 340 -5.52 0.67 14.54
N TYR A 341 -5.43 1.41 13.44
CA TYR A 341 -6.21 1.10 12.23
C TYR A 341 -5.25 0.43 11.24
N PHE A 342 -5.69 -0.70 10.68
CA PHE A 342 -4.99 -1.46 9.65
C PHE A 342 -5.02 -0.74 8.30
#